data_AF-A0A7Y3NSS7-F1
#
_entry.id   AF-A0A7Y3NSS7-F1
#
_cell.length_a   1.000
_cell.length_b   1.000
_cell.length_c   1.000
_cell.angle_alpha   90.00
_cell.angle_beta   90.00
_cell.angle_gamma   90.00
#
_symmetry.space_group_name_H-M   'P 1'
#
loop_
_entity.id
_entity.type
_entity.pdbx_description
1 polymer ?
#
loop_
_entity_poly.entity_id
_entity_poly.type
_entity_poly.pdbx_seq_one_letter_code
_entity_poly.pdbx_strand_id
1 'polypeptide(L)'
;MFTRHIKVLCWPTLLSLLMLAGCSTAASHNSAAVRSDRQQLWSLATQAADHTLTATEAIAATDTLCGHYVTFARLQSMAGDEGHMGASSAKQAWHSCLLAVVADAAGRHIMALGLLYKSVGLMPREPAFNDLLLRELLTAGQYRHAVALARQAIKSGQFGDEAWRWLALAYATQDRTVKALSVVSQGLGHYSKSRALLTLQIAIEQSRHDVAAQKRSVMQFIRQFPKDRKGYLDMIDLAEQASAPAVANYFRASYLRRFPKDDLSRIFKIETQTFPPILSIMRSKMQALQRRRPQSKLVLVGLCQIEGRLHNISAQARLLNAYLLRYGDQLDVARQYMQTLLAEHKSALAAKTLMQWSLRHPEWVSWQLFCAQSLIELKQIQQGDSVLKALVGRCPHSSAAIEALAYRLQIEKHPAAAVQLMQRFMNQYGTTVPRLLVLTDLYFQAHQTKKAVQTQLRVLSIMPANAEVNNDLGYTWADQGVHLARAKAMILRAIRNYPFDAASRDSLGWVLYKQGHPHHSLVELLKAIELPGGQNPDGLNHFAIVLNHIGNTPHALVVWGLALRLLAQKQHLGALAGHDLRLRSAIKREMKTARLFEKIRQHQQERSM
;
A
#
# COMPACT_ATOMS: atom_id res chain seq x y z
N MET A 1 -3.06 -8.12 -19.89
CA MET A 1 -2.14 -8.06 -18.73
C MET A 1 -0.68 -7.81 -19.13
N PHE A 2 -0.16 -8.39 -20.22
CA PHE A 2 1.24 -8.21 -20.67
C PHE A 2 1.66 -6.77 -21.04
N THR A 3 0.72 -5.91 -21.46
CA THR A 3 1.01 -4.54 -21.92
C THR A 3 1.14 -3.51 -20.79
N ARG A 4 0.69 -3.80 -19.56
CA ARG A 4 0.79 -2.87 -18.43
C ARG A 4 2.10 -2.96 -17.64
N HIS A 5 2.91 -3.99 -17.86
CA HIS A 5 4.12 -4.26 -17.05
C HIS A 5 5.46 -3.87 -17.70
N ILE A 6 5.45 -3.23 -18.87
CA ILE A 6 6.69 -2.70 -19.51
C ILE A 6 7.11 -1.33 -18.93
N LYS A 7 6.26 -0.69 -18.11
CA LYS A 7 6.45 0.69 -17.64
C LYS A 7 7.46 0.89 -16.48
N VAL A 8 8.24 -0.11 -16.04
CA VAL A 8 9.15 0.04 -14.87
C VAL A 8 10.64 -0.20 -15.20
N LEU A 9 11.02 -0.31 -16.47
CA LEU A 9 12.41 -0.59 -16.88
C LEU A 9 13.10 0.56 -17.63
N CYS A 10 12.71 1.82 -17.41
CA CYS A 10 13.34 2.96 -18.11
C CYS A 10 14.71 3.37 -17.54
N TRP A 11 15.01 3.11 -16.26
CA TRP A 11 16.24 3.61 -15.64
C TRP A 11 17.46 2.68 -15.70
N PRO A 12 17.34 1.35 -15.47
CA PRO A 12 18.50 0.47 -15.44
C PRO A 12 19.18 0.33 -16.80
N THR A 13 18.45 0.40 -17.91
CA THR A 13 18.98 0.31 -19.28
C THR A 13 19.74 1.57 -19.70
N LEU A 14 19.25 2.77 -19.32
CA LEU A 14 19.97 4.03 -19.53
C LEU A 14 21.28 4.05 -18.72
N LEU A 15 21.22 3.62 -17.45
CA LEU A 15 22.42 3.45 -16.60
C LEU A 15 23.35 2.35 -17.09
N SER A 16 22.83 1.26 -17.66
CA SER A 16 23.65 0.18 -18.23
C SER A 16 24.35 0.63 -19.51
N LEU A 17 23.71 1.43 -20.36
CA LEU A 17 24.31 2.05 -21.53
C LEU A 17 25.35 3.12 -21.14
N LEU A 18 25.07 3.93 -20.11
CA LEU A 18 26.01 4.90 -19.54
C LEU A 18 27.21 4.22 -18.83
N MET A 19 26.99 3.06 -18.19
CA MET A 19 28.05 2.27 -17.54
C MET A 19 28.84 1.44 -18.54
N LEU A 20 28.23 0.89 -19.59
CA LEU A 20 28.93 0.21 -20.69
C LEU A 20 29.79 1.21 -21.50
N ALA A 21 29.33 2.45 -21.64
CA ALA A 21 30.15 3.55 -22.15
C ALA A 21 31.32 3.92 -21.21
N GLY A 22 31.28 3.51 -19.94
CA GLY A 22 32.21 3.96 -18.91
C GLY A 22 33.14 2.91 -18.26
N CYS A 23 32.92 1.60 -18.41
CA CYS A 23 33.50 0.64 -17.44
C CYS A 23 34.28 -0.59 -17.94
N SER A 24 34.49 -0.88 -19.23
CA SER A 24 35.20 -2.14 -19.57
C SER A 24 36.67 -2.06 -19.99
N THR A 25 37.30 -0.90 -20.29
CA THR A 25 38.75 -0.90 -20.61
C THR A 25 39.57 0.36 -20.25
N ALA A 26 39.06 1.32 -19.48
CA ALA A 26 39.85 2.50 -19.06
C ALA A 26 40.79 2.23 -17.86
N ALA A 27 41.39 1.04 -17.78
CA ALA A 27 42.39 0.71 -16.76
C ALA A 27 43.80 1.22 -17.12
N SER A 28 44.02 1.86 -18.28
CA SER A 28 45.37 2.27 -18.72
C SER A 28 45.55 3.76 -19.07
N HIS A 29 44.51 4.60 -19.15
CA HIS A 29 44.68 6.03 -19.44
C HIS A 29 43.91 6.94 -18.47
N ASN A 30 44.66 7.52 -17.53
CA ASN A 30 44.18 8.36 -16.44
C ASN A 30 44.40 9.84 -16.80
N SER A 31 43.66 10.37 -17.78
CA SER A 31 43.71 11.80 -18.13
C SER A 31 42.60 12.60 -17.43
N ALA A 32 42.86 13.88 -17.15
CA ALA A 32 41.93 14.77 -16.45
C ALA A 32 40.60 14.98 -17.19
N ALA A 33 40.60 14.88 -18.52
CA ALA A 33 39.41 14.97 -19.36
C ALA A 33 38.39 13.86 -19.02
N VAL A 34 38.85 12.61 -18.90
CA VAL A 34 37.98 11.44 -18.62
C VAL A 34 37.26 11.54 -17.27
N ARG A 35 37.84 12.24 -16.28
CA ARG A 35 37.17 12.48 -14.98
C ARG A 35 36.10 13.56 -15.07
N SER A 36 36.35 14.63 -15.83
CA SER A 36 35.39 15.70 -16.10
C SER A 36 34.16 15.16 -16.84
N ASP A 37 34.40 14.32 -17.87
CA ASP A 37 33.33 13.72 -18.67
C ASP A 37 32.46 12.77 -17.82
N ARG A 38 33.07 11.97 -16.93
CA ARG A 38 32.31 11.11 -15.99
C ARG A 38 31.43 11.92 -15.03
N GLN A 39 31.88 13.06 -14.54
CA GLN A 39 31.09 13.93 -13.67
C GLN A 39 29.91 14.57 -14.41
N GLN A 40 30.10 15.03 -15.64
CA GLN A 40 29.01 15.55 -16.47
C GLN A 40 27.97 14.49 -16.81
N LEU A 41 28.40 13.27 -17.19
CA LEU A 41 27.49 12.15 -17.48
C LEU A 41 26.70 11.71 -16.25
N TRP A 42 27.35 11.70 -15.08
CA TRP A 42 26.67 11.41 -13.82
C TRP A 42 25.65 12.50 -13.48
N SER A 43 26.00 13.77 -13.60
CA SER A 43 25.10 14.91 -13.37
C SER A 43 23.85 14.85 -14.26
N LEU A 44 24.03 14.60 -15.56
CA LEU A 44 22.95 14.48 -16.53
C LEU A 44 22.05 13.26 -16.25
N ALA A 45 22.64 12.13 -15.86
CA ALA A 45 21.90 10.95 -15.43
C ALA A 45 21.08 11.18 -14.15
N THR A 46 21.58 12.03 -13.25
CA THR A 46 20.90 12.40 -11.99
C THR A 46 19.75 13.38 -12.25
N GLN A 47 19.97 14.42 -13.07
CA GLN A 47 18.92 15.38 -13.45
C GLN A 47 17.80 14.74 -14.29
N ALA A 48 18.15 13.76 -15.13
CA ALA A 48 17.16 12.94 -15.84
C ALA A 48 16.32 12.13 -14.84
N ALA A 49 16.94 11.56 -13.79
CA ALA A 49 16.27 10.75 -12.76
C ALA A 49 15.23 11.53 -11.97
N ASP A 50 15.44 12.85 -11.86
CA ASP A 50 14.55 13.78 -11.17
C ASP A 50 13.52 14.43 -12.11
N HIS A 51 13.38 13.97 -13.37
CA HIS A 51 12.46 14.52 -14.39
C HIS A 51 12.64 16.01 -14.72
N THR A 52 13.84 16.57 -14.51
CA THR A 52 14.10 18.03 -14.68
C THR A 52 14.72 18.42 -16.03
N LEU A 53 15.09 17.44 -16.87
CA LEU A 53 15.78 17.70 -18.13
C LEU A 53 14.82 18.14 -19.25
N THR A 54 15.15 19.25 -19.92
CA THR A 54 14.43 19.70 -21.13
C THR A 54 14.89 18.92 -22.37
N ALA A 55 14.05 18.86 -23.41
CA ALA A 55 14.37 18.13 -24.65
C ALA A 55 15.65 18.65 -25.35
N THR A 56 15.92 19.94 -25.25
CA THR A 56 17.13 20.61 -25.77
C THR A 56 18.39 20.22 -25.00
N GLU A 57 18.31 20.11 -23.66
CA GLU A 57 19.43 19.67 -22.82
C GLU A 57 19.73 18.18 -23.02
N ALA A 58 18.69 17.37 -23.27
CA ALA A 58 18.84 15.96 -23.59
C ALA A 58 19.56 15.75 -24.93
N ILE A 59 19.25 16.58 -25.94
CA ILE A 59 19.91 16.56 -27.26
C ILE A 59 21.39 16.96 -27.13
N ALA A 60 21.69 18.02 -26.39
CA ALA A 60 23.08 18.46 -26.17
C ALA A 60 23.90 17.40 -25.39
N ALA A 61 23.30 16.74 -24.39
CA ALA A 61 23.91 15.62 -23.68
C ALA A 61 24.21 14.42 -24.58
N THR A 62 23.30 14.10 -25.51
CA THR A 62 23.52 13.02 -26.48
C THR A 62 24.62 13.33 -27.50
N ASP A 63 24.82 14.59 -27.88
CA ASP A 63 25.92 14.98 -28.76
C ASP A 63 27.29 14.79 -28.10
N THR A 64 27.42 15.15 -26.82
CA THR A 64 28.64 14.97 -26.03
C THR A 64 28.95 13.48 -25.79
N LEU A 65 27.92 12.67 -25.51
CA LEU A 65 28.03 11.21 -25.38
C LEU A 65 28.46 10.52 -26.67
N CYS A 66 27.86 10.92 -27.81
CA CYS A 66 28.23 10.39 -29.13
C CYS A 66 29.63 10.82 -29.56
N GLY A 67 30.09 11.99 -29.10
CA GLY A 67 31.48 12.43 -29.25
C GLY A 67 32.46 11.43 -28.66
N HIS A 68 32.25 11.01 -27.42
CA HIS A 68 33.12 10.09 -26.69
C HIS A 68 33.02 8.63 -27.16
N TYR A 69 31.83 8.17 -27.54
CA TYR A 69 31.61 6.79 -27.99
C TYR A 69 32.29 6.51 -29.34
N VAL A 70 32.35 7.50 -30.24
CA VAL A 70 32.98 7.37 -31.56
C VAL A 70 34.51 7.34 -31.48
N THR A 71 35.10 8.06 -30.53
CA THR A 71 36.54 7.94 -30.22
C THR A 71 36.87 6.54 -29.68
N PHE A 72 35.96 5.93 -28.93
CA PHE A 72 36.14 4.59 -28.35
C PHE A 72 35.86 3.44 -29.34
N ALA A 73 34.82 3.56 -30.16
CA ALA A 73 34.50 2.60 -31.22
C ALA A 73 35.60 2.54 -32.30
N ARG A 74 36.24 3.68 -32.61
CA ARG A 74 37.44 3.73 -33.47
C ARG A 74 38.64 2.97 -32.90
N LEU A 75 38.78 2.89 -31.59
CA LEU A 75 39.88 2.14 -30.96
C LEU A 75 39.62 0.63 -30.93
N GLN A 76 38.35 0.18 -30.95
CA GLN A 76 38.02 -1.24 -31.06
C GLN A 76 37.94 -1.76 -32.50
N SER A 77 37.45 -0.95 -33.46
CA SER A 77 37.36 -1.39 -34.87
C SER A 77 38.72 -1.48 -35.58
N MET A 78 39.80 -0.99 -34.97
CA MET A 78 41.18 -1.23 -35.45
C MET A 78 41.72 -2.63 -35.06
N ALA A 79 40.94 -3.44 -34.33
CA ALA A 79 41.36 -4.77 -33.87
C ALA A 79 40.73 -5.95 -34.65
N GLY A 80 40.00 -5.72 -35.73
CA GLY A 80 39.64 -6.80 -36.67
C GLY A 80 38.31 -6.61 -37.37
N ASP A 81 38.37 -6.51 -38.69
CA ASP A 81 37.35 -6.81 -39.68
C ASP A 81 35.95 -6.19 -39.48
N GLU A 82 35.72 -5.06 -40.15
CA GLU A 82 34.64 -4.95 -41.15
C GLU A 82 34.91 -3.72 -42.06
N GLY A 83 35.00 -3.97 -43.36
CA GLY A 83 35.28 -2.98 -44.39
C GLY A 83 34.13 -2.01 -44.65
N HIS A 84 34.53 -0.79 -45.07
CA HIS A 84 33.74 0.18 -45.83
C HIS A 84 32.53 0.86 -45.17
N MET A 85 32.64 1.30 -43.92
CA MET A 85 31.74 2.34 -43.36
C MET A 85 32.54 3.54 -42.85
N GLY A 86 32.21 4.74 -43.34
CA GLY A 86 32.82 5.97 -42.85
C GLY A 86 32.38 6.25 -41.41
N ALA A 87 33.31 6.58 -40.51
CA ALA A 87 33.03 6.84 -39.08
C ALA A 87 31.86 7.82 -38.78
N SER A 88 31.45 8.62 -39.77
CA SER A 88 30.27 9.50 -39.73
C SER A 88 28.94 8.73 -39.66
N SER A 89 28.76 7.64 -40.43
CA SER A 89 27.49 6.89 -40.47
C SER A 89 27.25 6.08 -39.19
N ALA A 90 28.29 5.49 -38.61
CA ALA A 90 28.23 4.81 -37.31
C ALA A 90 27.87 5.80 -36.19
N LYS A 91 28.46 7.01 -36.20
CA LYS A 91 28.11 8.09 -35.25
C LYS A 91 26.63 8.46 -35.36
N GLN A 92 26.12 8.63 -36.57
CA GLN A 92 24.71 8.97 -36.82
C GLN A 92 23.76 7.84 -36.38
N ALA A 93 24.15 6.58 -36.53
CA ALA A 93 23.35 5.43 -36.12
C ALA A 93 23.19 5.35 -34.60
N TRP A 94 24.29 5.46 -33.85
CA TRP A 94 24.27 5.48 -32.38
C TRP A 94 23.58 6.72 -31.81
N HIS A 95 23.79 7.89 -32.42
CA HIS A 95 23.10 9.12 -32.02
C HIS A 95 21.59 9.00 -32.20
N SER A 96 21.14 8.49 -33.35
CA SER A 96 19.71 8.25 -33.60
C SER A 96 19.13 7.23 -32.61
N CYS A 97 19.91 6.20 -32.22
CA CYS A 97 19.46 5.20 -31.25
C CYS A 97 19.31 5.81 -29.84
N LEU A 98 20.25 6.64 -29.40
CA LEU A 98 20.18 7.32 -28.11
C LEU A 98 18.99 8.27 -28.04
N LEU A 99 18.76 9.06 -29.10
CA LEU A 99 17.57 9.91 -29.21
C LEU A 99 16.28 9.09 -29.17
N ALA A 100 16.26 7.88 -29.75
CA ALA A 100 15.10 7.00 -29.70
C ALA A 100 14.80 6.53 -28.28
N VAL A 101 15.82 6.18 -27.50
CA VAL A 101 15.65 5.78 -26.08
C VAL A 101 15.08 6.93 -25.25
N VAL A 102 15.55 8.16 -25.49
CA VAL A 102 15.01 9.37 -24.83
C VAL A 102 13.56 9.62 -25.26
N ALA A 103 13.26 9.47 -26.56
CA ALA A 103 11.91 9.64 -27.09
C ALA A 103 10.92 8.62 -26.50
N ASP A 104 11.34 7.35 -26.35
CA ASP A 104 10.54 6.31 -25.71
C ASP A 104 10.30 6.61 -24.22
N ALA A 105 11.34 7.01 -23.48
CA ALA A 105 11.20 7.41 -22.07
C ALA A 105 10.25 8.60 -21.88
N ALA A 106 10.18 9.49 -22.86
CA ALA A 106 9.25 10.63 -22.92
C ALA A 106 7.85 10.26 -23.46
N GLY A 107 7.57 8.98 -23.74
CA GLY A 107 6.29 8.49 -24.28
C GLY A 107 6.03 8.83 -25.75
N ARG A 108 7.05 9.28 -26.51
CA ARG A 108 6.95 9.64 -27.93
C ARG A 108 7.28 8.43 -28.84
N HIS A 109 6.47 7.38 -28.78
CA HIS A 109 6.75 6.09 -29.43
C HIS A 109 6.90 6.17 -30.97
N ILE A 110 6.14 7.02 -31.67
CA ILE A 110 6.27 7.18 -33.13
C ILE A 110 7.64 7.77 -33.51
N MET A 111 8.09 8.75 -32.73
CA MET A 111 9.42 9.36 -32.92
C MET A 111 10.53 8.37 -32.60
N ALA A 112 10.39 7.60 -31.52
CA ALA A 112 11.33 6.54 -31.16
C ALA A 112 11.45 5.48 -32.28
N LEU A 113 10.33 5.03 -32.85
CA LEU A 113 10.33 4.08 -33.97
C LEU A 113 11.03 4.65 -35.20
N GLY A 114 10.73 5.89 -35.60
CA GLY A 114 11.38 6.52 -36.76
C GLY A 114 12.90 6.63 -36.60
N LEU A 115 13.35 6.97 -35.39
CA LEU A 115 14.77 7.05 -35.05
C LEU A 115 15.44 5.66 -35.02
N LEU A 116 14.77 4.63 -34.51
CA LEU A 116 15.29 3.25 -34.51
C LEU A 116 15.35 2.65 -35.91
N TYR A 117 14.37 2.92 -36.77
CA TYR A 117 14.44 2.53 -38.19
C TYR A 117 15.62 3.20 -38.89
N LYS A 118 15.92 4.45 -38.57
CA LYS A 118 17.11 5.14 -39.08
C LYS A 118 18.40 4.48 -38.57
N SER A 119 18.49 4.14 -37.29
CA SER A 119 19.64 3.42 -36.72
C SER A 119 19.86 2.05 -37.36
N VAL A 120 18.81 1.25 -37.50
CA VAL A 120 18.87 -0.07 -38.15
C VAL A 120 19.17 0.05 -39.64
N GLY A 121 18.64 1.06 -40.32
CA GLY A 121 18.96 1.31 -41.73
C GLY A 121 20.43 1.66 -41.97
N LEU A 122 21.06 2.36 -41.02
CA LEU A 122 22.48 2.71 -41.07
C LEU A 122 23.39 1.55 -40.64
N MET A 123 22.98 0.74 -39.66
CA MET A 123 23.74 -0.41 -39.15
C MET A 123 22.81 -1.61 -38.94
N PRO A 124 22.46 -2.34 -40.01
CA PRO A 124 21.46 -3.41 -39.94
C PRO A 124 21.93 -4.63 -39.15
N ARG A 125 23.24 -4.83 -39.01
CA ARG A 125 23.85 -5.95 -38.27
C ARG A 125 24.03 -5.68 -36.78
N GLU A 126 23.79 -4.46 -36.31
CA GLU A 126 23.99 -4.10 -34.90
C GLU A 126 22.90 -4.72 -34.01
N PRO A 127 23.25 -5.61 -33.05
CA PRO A 127 22.29 -6.28 -32.17
C PRO A 127 21.42 -5.35 -31.35
N ALA A 128 22.04 -4.32 -30.76
CA ALA A 128 21.35 -3.40 -29.86
C ALA A 128 20.22 -2.64 -30.56
N PHE A 129 20.39 -2.26 -31.82
CA PHE A 129 19.39 -1.46 -32.56
C PHE A 129 18.16 -2.29 -32.92
N ASN A 130 18.38 -3.53 -33.35
CA ASN A 130 17.29 -4.44 -33.70
C ASN A 130 16.53 -4.92 -32.45
N ASP A 131 17.21 -5.16 -31.32
CA ASP A 131 16.57 -5.49 -30.04
C ASP A 131 15.62 -4.36 -29.58
N LEU A 132 16.11 -3.12 -29.60
CA LEU A 132 15.32 -1.94 -29.25
C LEU A 132 14.17 -1.70 -30.23
N LEU A 133 14.41 -1.85 -31.55
CA LEU A 133 13.35 -1.72 -32.55
C LEU A 133 12.27 -2.80 -32.38
N LEU A 134 12.64 -4.06 -32.16
CA LEU A 134 11.70 -5.15 -31.91
C LEU A 134 10.87 -4.89 -30.65
N ARG A 135 11.49 -4.38 -29.58
CA ARG A 135 10.78 -3.96 -28.38
C ARG A 135 9.74 -2.89 -28.69
N GLU A 136 10.14 -1.82 -29.36
CA GLU A 136 9.26 -0.69 -29.67
C GLU A 136 8.13 -1.06 -30.64
N LEU A 137 8.39 -1.95 -31.59
CA LEU A 137 7.33 -2.45 -32.48
C LEU A 137 6.28 -3.26 -31.70
N LEU A 138 6.69 -4.02 -30.69
CA LEU A 138 5.76 -4.78 -29.85
C LEU A 138 4.97 -3.89 -28.89
N THR A 139 5.60 -2.87 -28.29
CA THR A 139 4.91 -1.90 -27.42
C THR A 139 3.90 -1.07 -28.21
N ALA A 140 4.24 -0.68 -29.45
CA ALA A 140 3.37 0.05 -30.36
C ALA A 140 2.29 -0.83 -31.04
N GLY A 141 2.26 -2.14 -30.78
CA GLY A 141 1.29 -3.06 -31.37
C GLY A 141 1.52 -3.38 -32.86
N GLN A 142 2.68 -3.05 -33.41
CA GLN A 142 3.06 -3.30 -34.81
C GLN A 142 3.59 -4.74 -35.01
N TYR A 143 2.75 -5.73 -34.67
CA TYR A 143 3.16 -7.13 -34.63
C TYR A 143 3.62 -7.71 -35.98
N ARG A 144 3.06 -7.24 -37.10
CA ARG A 144 3.44 -7.70 -38.44
C ARG A 144 4.89 -7.36 -38.75
N HIS A 145 5.29 -6.13 -38.47
CA HIS A 145 6.67 -5.66 -38.66
C HIS A 145 7.63 -6.36 -37.69
N ALA A 146 7.24 -6.53 -36.42
CA ALA A 146 8.06 -7.25 -35.44
C ALA A 146 8.32 -8.72 -35.86
N VAL A 147 7.29 -9.42 -36.34
CA VAL A 147 7.43 -10.81 -36.82
C VAL A 147 8.31 -10.89 -38.07
N ALA A 148 8.16 -9.96 -39.01
CA ALA A 148 8.98 -9.92 -40.23
C ALA A 148 10.47 -9.72 -39.90
N LEU A 149 10.76 -8.73 -39.05
CA LEU A 149 12.12 -8.41 -38.62
C LEU A 149 12.75 -9.57 -37.83
N ALA A 150 12.03 -10.15 -36.87
CA ALA A 150 12.54 -11.28 -36.09
C ALA A 150 12.78 -12.54 -36.95
N ARG A 151 11.96 -12.78 -37.99
CA ARG A 151 12.19 -13.88 -38.94
C ARG A 151 13.39 -13.65 -39.84
N GLN A 152 13.58 -12.42 -40.31
CA GLN A 152 14.74 -12.04 -41.10
C GLN A 152 16.02 -12.21 -40.28
N ALA A 153 16.01 -11.74 -39.03
CA ALA A 153 17.05 -11.96 -38.04
C ALA A 153 17.44 -13.44 -37.92
N ILE A 154 16.46 -14.33 -37.68
CA ILE A 154 16.69 -15.78 -37.60
C ILE A 154 17.29 -16.34 -38.90
N LYS A 155 16.74 -15.98 -40.07
CA LYS A 155 17.22 -16.48 -41.38
C LYS A 155 18.65 -16.04 -41.68
N SER A 156 19.01 -14.83 -41.29
CA SER A 156 20.34 -14.27 -41.49
C SER A 156 21.37 -14.78 -40.46
N GLY A 157 20.96 -15.61 -39.50
CA GLY A 157 21.82 -16.08 -38.41
C GLY A 157 22.23 -15.00 -37.40
N GLN A 158 21.59 -13.84 -37.46
CA GLN A 158 21.89 -12.70 -36.60
C GLN A 158 21.18 -12.84 -35.24
N PHE A 159 21.72 -12.20 -34.19
CA PHE A 159 21.12 -12.05 -32.84
C PHE A 159 20.93 -13.33 -32.00
N GLY A 160 21.44 -14.48 -32.43
CA GLY A 160 21.48 -15.69 -31.61
C GLY A 160 20.10 -16.16 -31.12
N ASP A 161 19.99 -16.45 -29.82
CA ASP A 161 18.74 -16.87 -29.16
C ASP A 161 17.75 -15.71 -28.95
N GLU A 162 18.19 -14.45 -29.05
CA GLU A 162 17.34 -13.26 -28.86
C GLU A 162 16.32 -13.10 -29.99
N ALA A 163 16.69 -13.40 -31.24
CA ALA A 163 15.77 -13.35 -32.38
C ALA A 163 14.58 -14.31 -32.19
N TRP A 164 14.87 -15.52 -31.69
CA TRP A 164 13.86 -16.52 -31.34
C TRP A 164 12.96 -16.03 -30.21
N ARG A 165 13.55 -15.37 -29.20
CA ARG A 165 12.80 -14.78 -28.07
C ARG A 165 11.82 -13.71 -28.54
N TRP A 166 12.26 -12.79 -29.39
CA TRP A 166 11.41 -11.73 -29.92
C TRP A 166 10.29 -12.26 -30.80
N LEU A 167 10.58 -13.25 -31.67
CA LEU A 167 9.55 -13.88 -32.48
C LEU A 167 8.49 -14.58 -31.62
N ALA A 168 8.91 -15.30 -30.57
CA ALA A 168 8.01 -15.94 -29.64
C ALA A 168 7.16 -14.91 -28.86
N LEU A 169 7.77 -13.82 -28.39
CA LEU A 169 7.05 -12.75 -27.70
C LEU A 169 6.03 -12.05 -28.62
N ALA A 170 6.38 -11.85 -29.90
CA ALA A 170 5.46 -11.29 -30.90
C ALA A 170 4.21 -12.17 -31.09
N TYR A 171 4.32 -13.49 -31.01
CA TYR A 171 3.17 -14.38 -31.04
C TYR A 171 2.43 -14.42 -29.69
N ALA A 172 3.14 -14.46 -28.57
CA ALA A 172 2.55 -14.52 -27.24
C ALA A 172 1.72 -13.25 -26.94
N THR A 173 2.18 -12.07 -27.35
CA THR A 173 1.46 -10.80 -27.20
C THR A 173 0.16 -10.72 -28.02
N GLN A 174 0.04 -11.54 -29.06
CA GLN A 174 -1.19 -11.74 -29.86
C GLN A 174 -2.06 -12.89 -29.35
N ASP A 175 -1.80 -13.41 -28.14
CA ASP A 175 -2.45 -14.58 -27.55
C ASP A 175 -2.29 -15.88 -28.38
N ARG A 176 -1.34 -15.92 -29.31
CA ARG A 176 -1.02 -17.10 -30.13
C ARG A 176 -0.02 -17.99 -29.40
N THR A 177 -0.38 -18.41 -28.19
CA THR A 177 0.54 -19.07 -27.24
C THR A 177 1.07 -20.42 -27.73
N VAL A 178 0.29 -21.20 -28.50
CA VAL A 178 0.76 -22.46 -29.11
C VAL A 178 1.87 -22.22 -30.13
N LYS A 179 1.70 -21.19 -30.99
CA LYS A 179 2.71 -20.80 -31.98
C LYS A 179 3.95 -20.24 -31.27
N ALA A 180 3.75 -19.44 -30.22
CA ALA A 180 4.85 -18.93 -29.41
C ALA A 180 5.68 -20.07 -28.79
N LEU A 181 5.04 -21.08 -28.18
CA LEU A 181 5.73 -22.24 -27.63
C LEU A 181 6.46 -23.04 -28.69
N SER A 182 5.87 -23.24 -29.88
CA SER A 182 6.54 -23.90 -31.00
C SER A 182 7.82 -23.18 -31.42
N VAL A 183 7.79 -21.84 -31.51
CA VAL A 183 8.96 -21.02 -31.80
C VAL A 183 10.01 -21.14 -30.69
N VAL A 184 9.61 -21.11 -29.42
CA VAL A 184 10.53 -21.29 -28.29
C VAL A 184 11.19 -22.66 -28.32
N SER A 185 10.43 -23.73 -28.61
CA SER A 185 10.97 -25.09 -28.72
C SER A 185 11.97 -25.23 -29.87
N GLN A 186 11.69 -24.63 -31.04
CA GLN A 186 12.65 -24.57 -32.15
C GLN A 186 13.91 -23.81 -31.75
N GLY A 187 13.77 -22.64 -31.12
CA GLY A 187 14.89 -21.85 -30.61
C GLY A 187 15.73 -22.62 -29.59
N LEU A 188 15.12 -23.35 -28.65
CA LEU A 188 15.82 -24.21 -27.69
C LEU A 188 16.49 -25.43 -28.35
N GLY A 189 16.03 -25.86 -29.52
CA GLY A 189 16.73 -26.86 -30.34
C GLY A 189 18.09 -26.35 -30.82
N HIS A 190 18.17 -25.07 -31.21
CA HIS A 190 19.42 -24.43 -31.61
C HIS A 190 20.25 -23.93 -30.42
N TYR A 191 19.59 -23.45 -29.36
CA TYR A 191 20.19 -22.83 -28.18
C TYR A 191 19.72 -23.53 -26.89
N SER A 192 20.16 -24.76 -26.69
CA SER A 192 19.69 -25.67 -25.62
C SER A 192 19.96 -25.17 -24.19
N LYS A 193 20.86 -24.20 -24.02
CA LYS A 193 21.18 -23.53 -22.75
C LYS A 193 20.80 -22.04 -22.77
N SER A 194 19.84 -21.64 -23.62
CA SER A 194 19.31 -20.27 -23.59
C SER A 194 18.45 -20.07 -22.34
N ARG A 195 18.96 -19.25 -21.43
CA ARG A 195 18.21 -18.81 -20.26
C ARG A 195 16.95 -18.05 -20.66
N ALA A 196 17.07 -17.16 -21.63
CA ALA A 196 16.02 -16.24 -22.02
C ALA A 196 14.83 -16.99 -22.66
N LEU A 197 15.10 -17.98 -23.51
CA LEU A 197 14.06 -18.82 -24.12
C LEU A 197 13.36 -19.71 -23.08
N LEU A 198 14.11 -20.29 -22.14
CA LEU A 198 13.52 -21.14 -21.10
C LEU A 198 12.67 -20.35 -20.10
N THR A 199 13.09 -19.14 -19.73
CA THR A 199 12.27 -18.21 -18.93
C THR A 199 10.98 -17.84 -19.67
N LEU A 200 11.06 -17.55 -20.97
CA LEU A 200 9.88 -17.24 -21.78
C LEU A 200 8.93 -18.44 -21.90
N GLN A 201 9.46 -19.66 -22.04
CA GLN A 201 8.65 -20.88 -22.05
C GLN A 201 7.83 -21.02 -20.77
N ILE A 202 8.47 -20.89 -19.61
CA ILE A 202 7.81 -20.99 -18.30
C ILE A 202 6.72 -19.91 -18.15
N ALA A 203 6.97 -18.70 -18.66
CA ALA A 203 6.00 -17.60 -18.65
C ALA A 203 4.76 -17.90 -19.50
N ILE A 204 4.96 -18.44 -20.71
CA ILE A 204 3.85 -18.78 -21.61
C ILE A 204 3.06 -19.98 -21.05
N GLU A 205 3.73 -21.02 -20.55
CA GLU A 205 3.09 -22.16 -19.90
C GLU A 205 2.25 -21.74 -18.68
N GLN A 206 2.74 -20.79 -17.88
CA GLN A 206 1.98 -20.18 -16.78
C GLN A 206 0.71 -19.50 -17.28
N SER A 207 0.80 -18.68 -18.34
CA SER A 207 -0.35 -17.95 -18.89
C SER A 207 -1.43 -18.88 -19.45
N ARG A 208 -1.04 -20.10 -19.86
CA ARG A 208 -1.95 -21.15 -20.35
C ARG A 208 -2.49 -22.06 -19.24
N HIS A 209 -2.06 -21.87 -18.00
CA HIS A 209 -2.36 -22.76 -16.87
C HIS A 209 -1.92 -24.23 -17.08
N ASP A 210 -0.87 -24.48 -17.90
CA ASP A 210 -0.32 -25.82 -18.11
C ASP A 210 0.71 -26.16 -17.03
N VAL A 211 0.20 -26.59 -15.87
CA VAL A 211 1.01 -26.89 -14.68
C VAL A 211 2.03 -28.01 -14.93
N ALA A 212 1.68 -29.00 -15.76
CA ALA A 212 2.53 -30.16 -16.02
C ALA A 212 3.73 -29.80 -16.91
N ALA A 213 3.50 -29.04 -17.99
CA ALA A 213 4.58 -28.52 -18.84
C ALA A 213 5.48 -27.56 -18.05
N GLN A 214 4.85 -26.64 -17.30
CA GLN A 214 5.57 -25.68 -16.48
C GLN A 214 6.51 -26.35 -15.47
N LYS A 215 6.04 -27.39 -14.77
CA LYS A 215 6.87 -28.13 -13.81
C LYS A 215 8.12 -28.72 -14.48
N ARG A 216 8.00 -29.26 -15.71
CA ARG A 216 9.13 -29.79 -16.47
C ARG A 216 10.13 -28.68 -16.83
N SER A 217 9.65 -27.56 -17.34
CA SER A 217 10.47 -26.40 -17.75
C SER A 217 11.18 -25.76 -16.56
N VAL A 218 10.51 -25.62 -15.40
CA VAL A 218 11.12 -25.15 -14.15
C VAL A 218 12.22 -26.10 -13.67
N MET A 219 11.99 -27.42 -13.71
CA MET A 219 13.03 -28.41 -13.37
C MET A 219 14.19 -28.40 -14.36
N GLN A 220 13.92 -28.14 -15.63
CA GLN A 220 14.96 -27.97 -16.64
C GLN A 220 15.81 -26.73 -16.33
N PHE A 221 15.19 -25.59 -16.02
CA PHE A 221 15.90 -24.35 -15.67
C PHE A 221 16.83 -24.55 -14.49
N ILE A 222 16.31 -25.18 -13.43
CA ILE A 222 17.05 -25.44 -12.21
C ILE A 222 18.20 -26.43 -12.43
N ARG A 223 18.07 -27.38 -13.36
CA ARG A 223 19.16 -28.29 -13.73
C ARG A 223 20.24 -27.59 -14.57
N GLN A 224 19.83 -26.76 -15.52
CA GLN A 224 20.76 -26.11 -16.46
C GLN A 224 21.48 -24.89 -15.84
N PHE A 225 20.81 -24.14 -14.95
CA PHE A 225 21.33 -22.92 -14.35
C PHE A 225 21.39 -22.99 -12.81
N PRO A 226 22.19 -23.92 -12.23
CA PRO A 226 22.22 -24.11 -10.78
C PRO A 226 22.88 -22.95 -10.02
N LYS A 227 23.75 -22.17 -10.68
CA LYS A 227 24.50 -21.06 -10.08
C LYS A 227 24.01 -19.66 -10.51
N ASP A 228 22.98 -19.56 -11.35
CA ASP A 228 22.48 -18.28 -11.88
C ASP A 228 21.59 -17.55 -10.87
N ARG A 229 22.20 -16.83 -9.94
CA ARG A 229 21.50 -16.05 -8.90
C ARG A 229 20.44 -15.11 -9.48
N LYS A 230 20.81 -14.39 -10.55
CA LYS A 230 19.93 -13.40 -11.17
C LYS A 230 18.71 -14.11 -11.77
N GLY A 231 18.93 -15.24 -12.43
CA GLY A 231 17.86 -16.08 -12.97
C GLY A 231 16.82 -16.51 -11.94
N TYR A 232 17.22 -16.94 -10.72
CA TYR A 232 16.23 -17.28 -9.68
C TYR A 232 15.40 -16.06 -9.26
N LEU A 233 16.02 -14.89 -9.09
CA LEU A 233 15.32 -13.67 -8.69
C LEU A 233 14.35 -13.22 -9.79
N ASP A 234 14.81 -13.19 -11.05
CA ASP A 234 13.99 -12.85 -12.21
C ASP A 234 12.76 -13.79 -12.30
N MET A 235 12.93 -15.09 -12.03
CA MET A 235 11.84 -16.07 -12.02
C MET A 235 10.87 -15.92 -10.84
N ILE A 236 11.35 -15.49 -9.67
CA ILE A 236 10.49 -15.19 -8.51
C ILE A 236 9.62 -13.98 -8.84
N ASP A 237 10.22 -12.89 -9.32
CA ASP A 237 9.52 -11.65 -9.68
C ASP A 237 8.47 -11.91 -10.78
N LEU A 238 8.84 -12.68 -11.81
CA LEU A 238 7.93 -13.08 -12.90
C LEU A 238 6.73 -13.88 -12.36
N ALA A 239 6.98 -14.84 -11.47
CA ALA A 239 5.92 -15.68 -10.90
C ALA A 239 4.98 -14.88 -9.98
N GLU A 240 5.51 -13.92 -9.23
CA GLU A 240 4.70 -13.00 -8.41
C GLU A 240 3.79 -12.12 -9.27
N GLN A 241 4.34 -11.50 -10.33
CA GLN A 241 3.58 -10.69 -11.27
C GLN A 241 2.46 -11.50 -11.95
N ALA A 242 2.72 -12.77 -12.23
CA ALA A 242 1.75 -13.70 -12.80
C ALA A 242 0.77 -14.29 -11.76
N SER A 243 0.79 -13.84 -10.50
CA SER A 243 -0.03 -14.39 -9.39
C SER A 243 0.11 -15.92 -9.24
N ALA A 244 1.34 -16.43 -9.39
CA ALA A 244 1.68 -17.85 -9.39
C ALA A 244 2.51 -18.25 -8.15
N PRO A 245 1.91 -18.31 -6.95
CA PRO A 245 2.65 -18.45 -5.69
C PRO A 245 3.41 -19.77 -5.57
N ALA A 246 2.92 -20.86 -6.16
CA ALA A 246 3.58 -22.16 -6.11
C ALA A 246 4.94 -22.15 -6.83
N VAL A 247 5.01 -21.51 -7.99
CA VAL A 247 6.23 -21.40 -8.81
C VAL A 247 7.23 -20.47 -8.14
N ALA A 248 6.76 -19.30 -7.67
CA ALA A 248 7.58 -18.38 -6.88
C ALA A 248 8.20 -19.10 -5.69
N ASN A 249 7.39 -19.81 -4.89
CA ASN A 249 7.86 -20.55 -3.72
C ASN A 249 8.89 -21.63 -4.06
N TYR A 250 8.72 -22.34 -5.18
CA TYR A 250 9.69 -23.34 -5.61
C TYR A 250 11.07 -22.72 -5.96
N PHE A 251 11.07 -21.59 -6.66
CA PHE A 251 12.31 -20.85 -6.95
C PHE A 251 12.92 -20.25 -5.68
N ARG A 252 12.12 -19.72 -4.75
CA ARG A 252 12.59 -19.24 -3.44
C ARG A 252 13.28 -20.35 -2.64
N ALA A 253 12.66 -21.51 -2.53
CA ALA A 253 13.23 -22.66 -1.82
C ALA A 253 14.53 -23.15 -2.49
N SER A 254 14.55 -23.22 -3.82
CA SER A 254 15.73 -23.63 -4.60
C SER A 254 16.87 -22.63 -4.48
N TYR A 255 16.58 -21.33 -4.54
CA TYR A 255 17.54 -20.24 -4.33
C TYR A 255 18.16 -20.32 -2.94
N LEU A 256 17.32 -20.45 -1.90
CA LEU A 256 17.80 -20.57 -0.53
C LEU A 256 18.69 -21.81 -0.35
N ARG A 257 18.33 -22.96 -0.93
CA ARG A 257 19.17 -24.16 -0.82
C ARG A 257 20.54 -24.00 -1.47
N ARG A 258 20.61 -23.26 -2.60
CA ARG A 258 21.81 -23.17 -3.45
C ARG A 258 22.72 -21.99 -3.14
N PHE A 259 22.17 -20.91 -2.61
CA PHE A 259 22.92 -19.70 -2.24
C PHE A 259 22.84 -19.45 -0.73
N PRO A 260 23.41 -20.33 0.11
CA PRO A 260 23.32 -20.23 1.56
C PRO A 260 24.12 -19.05 2.16
N LYS A 261 25.01 -18.43 1.39
CA LYS A 261 25.91 -17.34 1.84
C LYS A 261 25.53 -15.95 1.28
N ASP A 262 24.39 -15.82 0.59
CA ASP A 262 23.97 -14.54 0.01
C ASP A 262 23.50 -13.54 1.07
N ASP A 263 23.58 -12.25 0.73
CA ASP A 263 23.30 -11.17 1.66
C ASP A 263 21.88 -11.24 2.24
N LEU A 264 21.78 -10.95 3.53
CA LEU A 264 20.57 -11.02 4.34
C LEU A 264 19.45 -10.13 3.77
N SER A 265 19.80 -9.01 3.16
CA SER A 265 18.86 -8.10 2.47
C SER A 265 18.10 -8.77 1.32
N ARG A 266 18.78 -9.62 0.53
CA ARG A 266 18.18 -10.37 -0.59
C ARG A 266 17.34 -11.54 -0.11
N ILE A 267 17.77 -12.20 0.96
CA ILE A 267 17.02 -13.26 1.65
C ILE A 267 15.74 -12.70 2.27
N PHE A 268 15.79 -11.48 2.83
CA PHE A 268 14.64 -10.79 3.40
C PHE A 268 13.65 -10.27 2.34
N LYS A 269 14.13 -9.83 1.18
CA LYS A 269 13.27 -9.43 0.06
C LYS A 269 12.40 -10.59 -0.49
N ILE A 270 12.90 -11.83 -0.35
CA ILE A 270 12.20 -13.07 -0.73
C ILE A 270 11.05 -13.42 0.25
N GLU A 271 10.96 -12.76 1.41
CA GLU A 271 10.26 -13.20 2.62
C GLU A 271 8.77 -12.78 2.71
N THR A 272 8.20 -12.18 1.67
CA THR A 272 6.91 -11.47 1.82
C THR A 272 5.65 -12.33 1.77
N GLN A 273 5.68 -13.62 1.35
CA GLN A 273 4.45 -14.43 1.30
C GLN A 273 4.55 -15.85 1.89
N THR A 274 3.48 -16.20 2.60
CA THR A 274 3.25 -17.36 3.47
C THR A 274 3.51 -18.72 2.80
N PHE A 275 4.58 -19.40 3.21
CA PHE A 275 4.75 -20.84 3.01
C PHE A 275 5.56 -21.48 4.17
N PRO A 276 4.93 -22.26 5.07
CA PRO A 276 5.58 -22.81 6.26
C PRO A 276 6.88 -23.61 6.00
N PRO A 277 7.00 -24.42 4.91
CA PRO A 277 8.24 -25.12 4.59
C PRO A 277 9.42 -24.20 4.22
N ILE A 278 9.17 -23.00 3.70
CA ILE A 278 10.24 -22.02 3.45
C ILE A 278 10.65 -21.37 4.77
N LEU A 279 9.68 -21.07 5.64
CA LEU A 279 9.96 -20.51 6.96
C LEU A 279 10.85 -21.41 7.81
N SER A 280 10.74 -22.74 7.73
CA SER A 280 11.62 -23.66 8.47
C SER A 280 13.07 -23.65 7.95
N ILE A 281 13.27 -23.58 6.63
CA ILE A 281 14.60 -23.43 6.00
C ILE A 281 15.20 -22.07 6.37
N MET A 282 14.41 -21.00 6.32
CA MET A 282 14.87 -19.66 6.70
C MET A 282 15.18 -19.59 8.18
N ARG A 283 14.36 -20.20 9.05
CA ARG A 283 14.60 -20.31 10.49
C ARG A 283 15.97 -20.91 10.77
N SER A 284 16.26 -22.10 10.22
CA SER A 284 17.55 -22.77 10.46
C SER A 284 18.75 -21.94 9.99
N LYS A 285 18.63 -21.27 8.83
CA LYS A 285 19.64 -20.34 8.32
C LYS A 285 19.84 -19.13 9.22
N MET A 286 18.76 -18.48 9.61
CA MET A 286 18.79 -17.29 10.44
C MET A 286 19.34 -17.64 11.85
N GLN A 287 19.05 -18.82 12.38
CA GLN A 287 19.66 -19.32 13.62
C GLN A 287 21.18 -19.55 13.45
N ALA A 288 21.63 -20.11 12.32
CA ALA A 288 23.05 -20.24 12.03
C ALA A 288 23.74 -18.87 11.90
N LEU A 289 23.05 -17.89 11.30
CA LEU A 289 23.53 -16.51 11.21
C LEU A 289 23.53 -15.81 12.58
N GLN A 290 22.57 -16.11 13.45
CA GLN A 290 22.53 -15.60 14.82
C GLN A 290 23.73 -16.11 15.62
N ARG A 291 24.19 -17.35 15.41
CA ARG A 291 25.41 -17.86 16.04
C ARG A 291 26.66 -17.09 15.59
N ARG A 292 26.71 -16.65 14.33
CA ARG A 292 27.86 -15.91 13.75
C ARG A 292 27.79 -14.40 13.99
N ARG A 293 26.60 -13.84 14.02
CA ARG A 293 26.30 -12.41 14.17
C ARG A 293 25.22 -12.23 15.24
N PRO A 294 25.52 -12.55 16.51
CA PRO A 294 24.53 -12.52 17.58
C PRO A 294 23.98 -11.13 17.83
N GLN A 295 24.73 -10.08 17.48
CA GLN A 295 24.37 -8.67 17.63
C GLN A 295 23.80 -8.04 16.34
N SER A 296 23.43 -8.82 15.33
CA SER A 296 22.82 -8.26 14.13
C SER A 296 21.33 -7.96 14.38
N LYS A 297 20.98 -6.67 14.32
CA LYS A 297 19.59 -6.17 14.41
C LYS A 297 18.70 -6.88 13.38
N LEU A 298 19.18 -6.99 12.14
CA LEU A 298 18.46 -7.61 11.04
C LEU A 298 18.17 -9.11 11.29
N VAL A 299 19.11 -9.83 11.91
CA VAL A 299 18.93 -11.26 12.22
C VAL A 299 17.90 -11.46 13.32
N LEU A 300 17.90 -10.61 14.36
CA LEU A 300 16.93 -10.69 15.45
C LEU A 300 15.52 -10.35 14.97
N VAL A 301 15.36 -9.30 14.16
CA VAL A 301 14.07 -8.93 13.56
C VAL A 301 13.58 -10.01 12.60
N GLY A 302 14.43 -10.52 11.70
CA GLY A 302 14.09 -11.59 10.78
C GLY A 302 13.65 -12.87 11.51
N LEU A 303 14.40 -13.31 12.51
CA LEU A 303 14.00 -14.46 13.33
C LEU A 303 12.69 -14.21 14.08
N CYS A 304 12.49 -13.02 14.64
CA CYS A 304 11.23 -12.68 15.31
C CYS A 304 10.03 -12.82 14.34
N GLN A 305 10.15 -12.27 13.13
CA GLN A 305 9.10 -12.36 12.12
C GLN A 305 8.84 -13.80 11.66
N ILE A 306 9.91 -14.59 11.44
CA ILE A 306 9.79 -16.00 11.07
C ILE A 306 9.09 -16.80 12.17
N GLU A 307 9.52 -16.65 13.43
CA GLU A 307 8.93 -17.39 14.56
C GLU A 307 7.48 -16.99 14.80
N GLY A 308 7.13 -15.71 14.61
CA GLY A 308 5.74 -15.24 14.68
C GLY A 308 4.84 -15.86 13.61
N ARG A 309 5.34 -15.97 12.37
CA ARG A 309 4.61 -16.66 11.28
C ARG A 309 4.54 -18.17 11.45
N LEU A 310 5.49 -18.76 12.17
CA LEU A 310 5.47 -20.17 12.59
C LEU A 310 4.63 -20.41 13.85
N HIS A 311 4.01 -19.37 14.42
CA HIS A 311 3.28 -19.42 15.69
C HIS A 311 4.13 -19.96 16.87
N ASN A 312 5.46 -19.81 16.83
CA ASN A 312 6.36 -20.21 17.91
C ASN A 312 6.62 -19.04 18.86
N ILE A 313 5.63 -18.75 19.69
CA ILE A 313 5.57 -17.47 20.38
C ILE A 313 6.53 -17.41 21.58
N SER A 314 6.87 -18.55 22.17
CA SER A 314 7.93 -18.63 23.17
C SER A 314 9.31 -18.30 22.57
N ALA A 315 9.60 -18.76 21.34
CA ALA A 315 10.86 -18.43 20.66
C ALA A 315 10.88 -16.97 20.21
N GLN A 316 9.78 -16.49 19.64
CA GLN A 316 9.61 -15.10 19.25
C GLN A 316 9.79 -14.16 20.44
N ALA A 317 9.18 -14.47 21.59
CA ALA A 317 9.30 -13.69 22.83
C ALA A 317 10.75 -13.60 23.30
N ARG A 318 11.50 -14.71 23.29
CA ARG A 318 12.93 -14.70 23.67
C ARG A 318 13.76 -13.83 22.73
N LEU A 319 13.51 -13.91 21.42
CA LEU A 319 14.24 -13.13 20.42
C LEU A 319 13.94 -11.64 20.55
N LEU A 320 12.69 -11.31 20.84
CA LEU A 320 12.30 -9.93 21.06
C LEU A 320 12.87 -9.37 22.36
N ASN A 321 12.84 -10.16 23.44
CA ASN A 321 13.49 -9.82 24.69
C ASN A 321 14.99 -9.55 24.48
N ALA A 322 15.66 -10.39 23.69
CA ALA A 322 17.07 -10.20 23.33
C ALA A 322 17.30 -8.95 22.46
N TYR A 323 16.33 -8.60 21.61
CA TYR A 323 16.35 -7.36 20.83
C TYR A 323 16.23 -6.13 21.72
N LEU A 324 15.24 -6.11 22.61
CA LEU A 324 14.93 -4.97 23.48
C LEU A 324 16.03 -4.71 24.49
N LEU A 325 16.63 -5.77 25.07
CA LEU A 325 17.83 -5.66 25.92
C LEU A 325 18.99 -4.92 25.25
N ARG A 326 19.03 -4.88 23.92
CA ARG A 326 20.20 -4.40 23.17
C ARG A 326 19.95 -3.11 22.40
N TYR A 327 18.75 -2.91 21.86
CA TYR A 327 18.44 -1.77 20.99
C TYR A 327 17.39 -0.81 21.58
N GLY A 328 16.87 -1.09 22.78
CA GLY A 328 15.95 -0.21 23.50
C GLY A 328 14.52 -0.17 22.94
N ASP A 329 13.79 0.89 23.32
CA ASP A 329 12.36 1.06 23.02
C ASP A 329 12.10 1.43 21.56
N GLN A 330 11.76 0.44 20.73
CA GLN A 330 11.17 0.67 19.41
C GLN A 330 9.70 0.26 19.42
N LEU A 331 8.82 1.27 19.33
CA LEU A 331 7.37 1.14 19.43
C LEU A 331 6.78 0.05 18.53
N ASP A 332 7.26 -0.10 17.30
CA ASP A 332 6.74 -1.07 16.34
C ASP A 332 7.03 -2.52 16.74
N VAL A 333 8.22 -2.74 17.31
CA VAL A 333 8.69 -4.06 17.75
C VAL A 333 7.95 -4.46 19.04
N ALA A 334 7.80 -3.53 19.97
CA ALA A 334 6.99 -3.71 21.18
C ALA A 334 5.51 -3.94 20.85
N ARG A 335 4.94 -3.18 19.90
CA ARG A 335 3.56 -3.36 19.44
C ARG A 335 3.36 -4.74 18.79
N GLN A 336 4.29 -5.18 17.95
CA GLN A 336 4.23 -6.50 17.32
C GLN A 336 4.29 -7.63 18.35
N TYR A 337 5.08 -7.46 19.43
CA TYR A 337 5.07 -8.39 20.57
C TYR A 337 3.70 -8.53 21.20
N MET A 338 3.07 -7.37 21.45
CA MET A 338 1.84 -7.29 22.20
C MET A 338 0.68 -7.85 21.40
N GLN A 339 0.59 -7.48 20.12
CA GLN A 339 -0.39 -8.07 19.21
C GLN A 339 -0.26 -9.60 19.14
N THR A 340 0.97 -10.12 19.14
CA THR A 340 1.21 -11.57 19.12
C THR A 340 0.73 -12.26 20.38
N LEU A 341 1.09 -11.75 21.56
CA LEU A 341 0.73 -12.38 22.83
C LEU A 341 -0.76 -12.27 23.15
N LEU A 342 -1.38 -11.17 22.75
CA LEU A 342 -2.83 -10.96 22.90
C LEU A 342 -3.63 -11.85 21.94
N ALA A 343 -3.17 -12.01 20.69
CA ALA A 343 -3.82 -12.90 19.71
C ALA A 343 -3.84 -14.38 20.15
N GLU A 344 -2.93 -14.79 21.02
CA GLU A 344 -2.86 -16.16 21.56
C GLU A 344 -3.57 -16.35 22.90
N HIS A 345 -4.32 -15.36 23.39
CA HIS A 345 -4.95 -15.37 24.73
C HIS A 345 -3.94 -15.57 25.89
N LYS A 346 -2.66 -15.25 25.68
CA LYS A 346 -1.61 -15.33 26.71
C LYS A 346 -1.41 -13.98 27.43
N SER A 347 -2.50 -13.25 27.68
CA SER A 347 -2.48 -11.91 28.28
C SER A 347 -1.76 -11.87 29.63
N ALA A 348 -1.80 -12.96 30.42
CA ALA A 348 -1.09 -13.08 31.69
C ALA A 348 0.44 -13.08 31.56
N LEU A 349 0.97 -13.81 30.56
CA LEU A 349 2.40 -13.82 30.27
C LEU A 349 2.85 -12.46 29.73
N ALA A 350 2.04 -11.85 28.87
CA ALA A 350 2.28 -10.51 28.34
C ALA A 350 2.38 -9.46 29.45
N ALA A 351 1.37 -9.40 30.33
CA ALA A 351 1.35 -8.47 31.44
C ALA A 351 2.55 -8.68 32.38
N LYS A 352 2.90 -9.93 32.70
CA LYS A 352 4.07 -10.24 33.55
C LYS A 352 5.38 -9.75 32.92
N THR A 353 5.61 -10.04 31.63
CA THR A 353 6.82 -9.58 30.94
C THR A 353 6.86 -8.06 30.85
N LEU A 354 5.76 -7.43 30.44
CA LEU A 354 5.65 -5.97 30.36
C LEU A 354 5.89 -5.29 31.70
N MET A 355 5.37 -5.85 32.79
CA MET A 355 5.55 -5.30 34.14
C MET A 355 7.02 -5.36 34.56
N GLN A 356 7.71 -6.48 34.32
CA GLN A 356 9.14 -6.59 34.60
C GLN A 356 9.98 -5.55 33.84
N TRP A 357 9.64 -5.32 32.57
CA TRP A 357 10.31 -4.33 31.73
C TRP A 357 9.96 -2.89 32.11
N SER A 358 8.69 -2.62 32.41
CA SER A 358 8.21 -1.31 32.86
C SER A 358 8.84 -0.88 34.20
N LEU A 359 9.18 -1.85 35.06
CA LEU A 359 9.93 -1.60 36.30
C LEU A 359 11.40 -1.28 36.04
N ARG A 360 12.02 -1.92 35.04
CA ARG A 360 13.44 -1.72 34.69
C ARG A 360 13.69 -0.46 33.87
N HIS A 361 12.71 -0.06 33.06
CA HIS A 361 12.78 1.11 32.19
C HIS A 361 11.58 2.02 32.42
N PRO A 362 11.53 2.76 33.55
CA PRO A 362 10.42 3.64 33.86
C PRO A 362 10.21 4.80 32.85
N GLU A 363 11.21 5.08 32.03
CA GLU A 363 11.22 6.10 30.98
C GLU A 363 10.55 5.65 29.67
N TRP A 364 10.34 4.34 29.48
CA TRP A 364 9.71 3.80 28.28
C TRP A 364 8.18 3.91 28.37
N VAL A 365 7.67 5.08 27.98
CA VAL A 365 6.24 5.42 27.98
C VAL A 365 5.40 4.34 27.30
N SER A 366 5.85 3.84 26.14
CA SER A 366 5.11 2.85 25.35
C SER A 366 4.92 1.54 26.11
N TRP A 367 5.93 1.09 26.85
CA TRP A 367 5.92 -0.13 27.65
C TRP A 367 4.97 -0.05 28.83
N GLN A 368 4.96 1.10 29.51
CA GLN A 368 4.02 1.34 30.60
C GLN A 368 2.57 1.42 30.11
N LEU A 369 2.34 2.01 28.94
CA LEU A 369 1.02 2.01 28.30
C LEU A 369 0.55 0.58 27.97
N PHE A 370 1.40 -0.23 27.34
CA PHE A 370 1.07 -1.63 27.04
C PHE A 370 0.89 -2.47 28.32
N CYS A 371 1.67 -2.21 29.36
CA CYS A 371 1.53 -2.84 30.68
C CYS A 371 0.17 -2.53 31.28
N ALA A 372 -0.19 -1.24 31.36
CA ALA A 372 -1.49 -0.81 31.87
C ALA A 372 -2.64 -1.44 31.08
N GLN A 373 -2.58 -1.39 29.74
CA GLN A 373 -3.60 -1.99 28.89
C GLN A 373 -3.75 -3.50 29.13
N SER A 374 -2.64 -4.23 29.22
CA SER A 374 -2.66 -5.68 29.45
C SER A 374 -3.25 -6.04 30.82
N LEU A 375 -2.94 -5.25 31.87
CA LEU A 375 -3.53 -5.42 33.20
C LEU A 375 -5.04 -5.18 33.19
N ILE A 376 -5.49 -4.16 32.46
CA ILE A 376 -6.93 -3.86 32.30
C ILE A 376 -7.65 -5.00 31.57
N GLU A 377 -7.08 -5.54 30.50
CA GLU A 377 -7.64 -6.68 29.77
C GLU A 377 -7.75 -7.94 30.64
N LEU A 378 -6.79 -8.14 31.56
CA LEU A 378 -6.81 -9.19 32.58
C LEU A 378 -7.80 -8.92 33.74
N LYS A 379 -8.64 -7.88 33.62
CA LYS A 379 -9.57 -7.42 34.67
C LYS A 379 -8.89 -6.92 35.95
N GLN A 380 -7.57 -6.69 35.92
CA GLN A 380 -6.80 -6.08 37.02
C GLN A 380 -6.79 -4.56 36.89
N ILE A 381 -8.00 -3.97 36.84
CA ILE A 381 -8.22 -2.57 36.46
C ILE A 381 -7.45 -1.62 37.39
N GLN A 382 -7.54 -1.81 38.70
CA GLN A 382 -6.85 -0.97 39.70
C GLN A 382 -5.32 -0.92 39.52
N GLN A 383 -4.71 -2.03 39.10
CA GLN A 383 -3.27 -2.08 38.85
C GLN A 383 -2.93 -1.37 37.53
N GLY A 384 -3.76 -1.53 36.50
CA GLY A 384 -3.58 -0.77 35.25
C GLY A 384 -3.68 0.74 35.47
N ASP A 385 -4.65 1.18 36.28
CA ASP A 385 -4.85 2.61 36.58
C ASP A 385 -3.71 3.19 37.40
N SER A 386 -3.16 2.42 38.34
CA SER A 386 -2.01 2.87 39.13
C SER A 386 -0.77 3.04 38.24
N VAL A 387 -0.57 2.15 37.26
CA VAL A 387 0.50 2.28 36.25
C VAL A 387 0.28 3.53 35.39
N LEU A 388 -0.93 3.79 34.90
CA LEU A 388 -1.22 5.01 34.12
C LEU A 388 -1.03 6.29 34.92
N LYS A 389 -1.50 6.33 36.17
CA LYS A 389 -1.32 7.50 37.06
C LYS A 389 0.16 7.75 37.34
N ALA A 390 0.93 6.69 37.63
CA ALA A 390 2.37 6.79 37.83
C ALA A 390 3.09 7.27 36.56
N LEU A 391 2.69 6.77 35.38
CA LEU A 391 3.24 7.17 34.10
C LEU A 391 3.00 8.66 33.82
N VAL A 392 1.77 9.15 34.04
CA VAL A 392 1.45 10.59 33.87
C VAL A 392 2.25 11.45 34.85
N GLY A 393 2.46 10.99 36.09
CA GLY A 393 3.29 11.69 37.07
C GLY A 393 4.77 11.81 36.65
N ARG A 394 5.34 10.76 36.04
CA ARG A 394 6.75 10.74 35.59
C ARG A 394 6.95 11.44 34.24
N CYS A 395 6.00 11.28 33.32
CA CYS A 395 6.06 11.78 31.96
C CYS A 395 4.88 12.73 31.67
N PRO A 396 4.79 13.88 32.35
CA PRO A 396 3.63 14.77 32.28
C PRO A 396 3.45 15.44 30.91
N HIS A 397 4.46 15.40 30.04
CA HIS A 397 4.40 15.92 28.67
C HIS A 397 3.89 14.88 27.65
N SER A 398 3.74 13.61 28.05
CA SER A 398 3.32 12.54 27.15
C SER A 398 1.83 12.60 26.86
N SER A 399 1.46 13.03 25.64
CA SER A 399 0.05 13.04 25.20
C SER A 399 -0.57 11.65 25.29
N ALA A 400 0.16 10.61 24.87
CA ALA A 400 -0.32 9.23 24.88
C ALA A 400 -0.63 8.73 26.31
N ALA A 401 0.19 9.07 27.30
CA ALA A 401 -0.05 8.71 28.70
C ALA A 401 -1.31 9.40 29.26
N ILE A 402 -1.47 10.68 28.95
CA ILE A 402 -2.57 11.50 29.45
C ILE A 402 -3.89 11.12 28.78
N GLU A 403 -3.88 10.88 27.47
CA GLU A 403 -5.04 10.40 26.72
C GLU A 403 -5.48 9.02 27.21
N ALA A 404 -4.54 8.09 27.46
CA ALA A 404 -4.86 6.78 28.01
C ALA A 404 -5.51 6.87 29.40
N LEU A 405 -4.99 7.74 30.28
CA LEU A 405 -5.58 7.96 31.61
C LEU A 405 -6.94 8.69 31.52
N ALA A 406 -7.09 9.67 30.62
CA ALA A 406 -8.35 10.38 30.42
C ALA A 406 -9.45 9.43 29.91
N TYR A 407 -9.12 8.57 28.95
CA TYR A 407 -10.03 7.52 28.45
C TYR A 407 -10.43 6.53 29.56
N ARG A 408 -9.49 6.19 30.44
CA ARG A 408 -9.74 5.33 31.60
C ARG A 408 -10.75 5.95 32.57
N LEU A 409 -10.51 7.20 32.97
CA LEU A 409 -11.41 7.99 33.83
C LEU A 409 -12.81 8.17 33.21
N GLN A 410 -12.88 8.28 31.88
CA GLN A 410 -14.14 8.34 31.14
C GLN A 410 -14.96 7.05 31.32
N ILE A 411 -14.36 5.88 31.14
CA ILE A 411 -15.09 4.60 31.26
C ILE A 411 -15.52 4.36 32.73
N GLU A 412 -14.75 4.83 33.70
CA GLU A 412 -15.12 4.79 35.13
C GLU A 412 -16.25 5.77 35.49
N LYS A 413 -16.86 6.46 34.52
CA LYS A 413 -17.92 7.45 34.71
C LYS A 413 -17.48 8.63 35.57
N HIS A 414 -16.20 9.00 35.49
CA HIS A 414 -15.64 10.20 36.10
C HIS A 414 -15.25 11.25 35.04
N PRO A 415 -16.16 11.68 34.15
CA PRO A 415 -15.82 12.56 33.03
C PRO A 415 -15.32 13.94 33.49
N ALA A 416 -15.75 14.42 34.67
CA ALA A 416 -15.25 15.67 35.23
C ALA A 416 -13.75 15.64 35.56
N ALA A 417 -13.25 14.51 36.09
CA ALA A 417 -11.82 14.33 36.38
C ALA A 417 -10.99 14.25 35.09
N ALA A 418 -11.51 13.56 34.06
CA ALA A 418 -10.89 13.48 32.75
C ALA A 418 -10.78 14.86 32.08
N VAL A 419 -11.85 15.68 32.16
CA VAL A 419 -11.84 17.07 31.67
C VAL A 419 -10.76 17.89 32.38
N GLN A 420 -10.68 17.83 33.71
CA GLN A 420 -9.68 18.58 34.47
C GLN A 420 -8.25 18.17 34.11
N LEU A 421 -8.00 16.86 33.95
CA LEU A 421 -6.70 16.34 33.54
C LEU A 421 -6.29 16.89 32.17
N MET A 422 -7.18 16.81 31.18
CA MET A 422 -6.91 17.28 29.82
C MET A 422 -6.74 18.81 29.77
N GLN A 423 -7.54 19.57 30.52
CA GLN A 423 -7.38 21.03 30.62
C GLN A 423 -6.01 21.42 31.21
N ARG A 424 -5.58 20.78 32.30
CA ARG A 424 -4.25 21.03 32.90
C ARG A 424 -3.14 20.73 31.90
N PHE A 425 -3.25 19.61 31.20
CA PHE A 425 -2.30 19.23 30.16
C PHE A 425 -2.21 20.27 29.03
N MET A 426 -3.35 20.73 28.53
CA MET A 426 -3.41 21.72 27.45
C MET A 426 -2.91 23.11 27.89
N ASN A 427 -3.13 23.49 29.14
CA ASN A 427 -2.61 24.74 29.69
C ASN A 427 -1.08 24.72 29.81
N GLN A 428 -0.50 23.57 30.14
CA GLN A 428 0.95 23.44 30.35
C GLN A 428 1.73 23.17 29.06
N TYR A 429 1.18 22.36 28.14
CA TYR A 429 1.90 21.87 26.95
C TYR A 429 1.27 22.31 25.63
N GLY A 430 0.37 23.29 25.68
CA GLY A 430 -0.23 23.89 24.51
C GLY A 430 -1.51 23.20 24.01
N THR A 431 -2.29 23.97 23.28
CA THR A 431 -3.54 23.52 22.65
C THR A 431 -3.28 23.09 21.21
N THR A 432 -3.70 21.88 20.85
CA THR A 432 -3.68 21.38 19.46
C THR A 432 -5.09 20.94 19.06
N VAL A 433 -5.35 20.87 17.75
CA VAL A 433 -6.66 20.40 17.24
C VAL A 433 -7.00 18.99 17.76
N PRO A 434 -6.11 17.98 17.74
CA PRO A 434 -6.43 16.66 18.30
C PRO A 434 -6.84 16.72 19.79
N ARG A 435 -6.14 17.53 20.61
CA ARG A 435 -6.47 17.68 22.04
C ARG A 435 -7.83 18.36 22.25
N LEU A 436 -8.17 19.34 21.39
CA LEU A 436 -9.48 19.99 21.43
C LEU A 436 -10.62 19.03 21.05
N LEU A 437 -10.39 18.11 20.12
CA LEU A 437 -11.38 17.08 19.78
C LEU A 437 -11.61 16.14 20.97
N VAL A 438 -10.54 15.62 21.58
CA VAL A 438 -10.67 14.79 22.80
C VAL A 438 -11.38 15.54 23.92
N LEU A 439 -11.04 16.81 24.15
CA LEU A 439 -11.70 17.63 25.17
C LEU A 439 -13.19 17.88 24.86
N THR A 440 -13.55 18.01 23.58
CA THR A 440 -14.95 18.15 23.14
C THR A 440 -15.78 16.95 23.56
N ASP A 441 -15.29 15.75 23.28
CA ASP A 441 -15.97 14.49 23.65
C ASP A 441 -16.14 14.36 25.16
N LEU A 442 -15.08 14.69 25.91
CA LEU A 442 -15.11 14.69 27.37
C LEU A 442 -16.15 15.67 27.93
N TYR A 443 -16.32 16.86 27.31
CA TYR A 443 -17.37 17.79 27.71
C TYR A 443 -18.78 17.28 27.41
N PHE A 444 -19.02 16.67 26.24
CA PHE A 444 -20.33 16.08 25.94
C PHE A 444 -20.72 15.01 26.96
N GLN A 445 -19.76 14.15 27.33
CA GLN A 445 -19.98 13.10 28.33
C GLN A 445 -20.14 13.65 29.75
N ALA A 446 -19.44 14.73 30.08
CA ALA A 446 -19.65 15.47 31.32
C ALA A 446 -20.96 16.29 31.33
N HIS A 447 -21.82 16.16 30.32
CA HIS A 447 -23.05 16.93 30.13
C HIS A 447 -22.82 18.46 30.08
N GLN A 448 -21.61 18.89 29.69
CA GLN A 448 -21.20 20.29 29.54
C GLN A 448 -21.30 20.73 28.07
N THR A 449 -22.46 20.56 27.44
CA THR A 449 -22.71 20.82 26.01
C THR A 449 -22.28 22.21 25.56
N LYS A 450 -22.50 23.25 26.38
CA LYS A 450 -22.09 24.62 26.06
C LYS A 450 -20.57 24.73 25.86
N LYS A 451 -19.77 24.05 26.70
CA LYS A 451 -18.30 24.04 26.59
C LYS A 451 -17.82 23.18 25.42
N ALA A 452 -18.50 22.07 25.15
CA ALA A 452 -18.22 21.25 23.96
C ALA A 452 -18.38 22.07 22.68
N VAL A 453 -19.51 22.77 22.52
CA VAL A 453 -19.79 23.66 21.39
C VAL A 453 -18.75 24.78 21.26
N GLN A 454 -18.38 25.44 22.37
CA GLN A 454 -17.30 26.44 22.36
C GLN A 454 -15.96 25.86 21.91
N THR A 455 -15.66 24.63 22.33
CA THR A 455 -14.42 23.93 21.96
C THR A 455 -14.43 23.57 20.47
N GLN A 456 -15.55 23.08 19.93
CA GLN A 456 -15.74 22.84 18.50
C GLN A 456 -15.60 24.11 17.66
N LEU A 457 -16.18 25.23 18.11
CA LEU A 457 -16.01 26.53 17.46
C LEU A 457 -14.54 26.97 17.43
N ARG A 458 -13.79 26.71 18.50
CA ARG A 458 -12.34 26.95 18.53
C ARG A 458 -11.60 26.04 17.55
N VAL A 459 -11.98 24.76 17.43
CA VAL A 459 -11.43 23.88 16.39
C VAL A 459 -11.67 24.46 15.00
N LEU A 460 -12.90 24.92 14.69
CA LEU A 460 -13.23 25.50 13.40
C LEU A 460 -12.54 26.84 13.12
N SER A 461 -12.16 27.61 14.15
CA SER A 461 -11.31 28.79 13.94
C SER A 461 -9.88 28.45 13.51
N ILE A 462 -9.38 27.27 13.90
CA ILE A 462 -8.03 26.80 13.55
C ILE A 462 -8.07 26.00 12.23
N MET A 463 -9.09 25.15 12.07
CA MET A 463 -9.27 24.27 10.92
C MET A 463 -10.70 24.37 10.37
N PRO A 464 -11.01 25.41 9.56
CA PRO A 464 -12.37 25.70 9.09
C PRO A 464 -13.03 24.60 8.23
N ALA A 465 -12.20 23.72 7.66
CA ALA A 465 -12.59 22.62 6.79
C ALA A 465 -12.64 21.25 7.51
N ASN A 466 -12.45 21.20 8.84
CA ASN A 466 -12.57 19.95 9.59
C ASN A 466 -13.98 19.36 9.39
N ALA A 467 -14.09 18.25 8.67
CA ALA A 467 -15.39 17.68 8.30
C ALA A 467 -16.16 17.11 9.49
N GLU A 468 -15.46 16.41 10.39
CA GLU A 468 -16.02 15.84 11.62
C GLU A 468 -16.69 16.93 12.47
N VAL A 469 -15.98 18.01 12.77
CA VAL A 469 -16.54 19.11 13.59
C VAL A 469 -17.62 19.89 12.85
N ASN A 470 -17.50 20.07 11.54
CA ASN A 470 -18.56 20.70 10.75
C ASN A 470 -19.85 19.87 10.79
N ASN A 471 -19.74 18.54 10.74
CA ASN A 471 -20.88 17.65 10.87
C ASN A 471 -21.44 17.66 12.29
N ASP A 472 -20.61 17.36 13.30
CA ASP A 472 -21.07 17.15 14.68
C ASP A 472 -21.71 18.40 15.29
N LEU A 473 -21.09 19.56 15.08
CA LEU A 473 -21.65 20.83 15.56
C LEU A 473 -22.90 21.20 14.75
N GLY A 474 -22.89 20.95 13.45
CA GLY A 474 -24.07 21.15 12.59
C GLY A 474 -25.25 20.30 13.04
N TYR A 475 -25.04 19.01 13.29
CA TYR A 475 -26.02 18.08 13.82
C TYR A 475 -26.52 18.51 15.20
N THR A 476 -25.60 18.88 16.11
CA THR A 476 -25.96 19.35 17.47
C THR A 476 -26.91 20.55 17.42
N TRP A 477 -26.64 21.52 16.55
CA TRP A 477 -27.52 22.67 16.34
C TRP A 477 -28.85 22.29 15.68
N ALA A 478 -28.82 21.40 14.69
CA ALA A 478 -30.03 20.89 14.05
C ALA A 478 -30.96 20.17 15.05
N ASP A 479 -30.39 19.30 15.90
CA ASP A 479 -31.15 18.55 16.89
C ASP A 479 -31.83 19.48 17.91
N GLN A 480 -31.10 20.48 18.38
CA GLN A 480 -31.59 21.55 19.27
C GLN A 480 -32.57 22.53 18.59
N GLY A 481 -32.71 22.48 17.27
CA GLY A 481 -33.58 23.40 16.53
C GLY A 481 -33.04 24.83 16.40
N VAL A 482 -31.72 25.03 16.58
CA VAL A 482 -31.09 26.36 16.57
C VAL A 482 -30.11 26.49 15.42
N HIS A 483 -29.84 27.73 14.96
CA HIS A 483 -28.86 28.03 13.91
C HIS A 483 -28.98 27.18 12.63
N LEU A 484 -30.20 26.74 12.27
CA LEU A 484 -30.44 25.71 11.25
C LEU A 484 -29.80 26.01 9.90
N ALA A 485 -29.85 27.26 9.44
CA ALA A 485 -29.21 27.67 8.18
C ALA A 485 -27.69 27.49 8.21
N ARG A 486 -27.05 27.85 9.33
CA ARG A 486 -25.61 27.68 9.52
C ARG A 486 -25.24 26.21 9.69
N ALA A 487 -26.02 25.45 10.45
CA ALA A 487 -25.87 24.01 10.60
C ALA A 487 -25.88 23.30 9.23
N LYS A 488 -26.87 23.58 8.38
CA LYS A 488 -26.93 23.07 7.01
C LYS A 488 -25.68 23.41 6.19
N ALA A 489 -25.22 24.66 6.24
CA ALA A 489 -24.02 25.08 5.51
C ALA A 489 -22.75 24.36 5.98
N MET A 490 -22.63 24.09 7.28
CA MET A 490 -21.53 23.33 7.87
C MET A 490 -21.57 21.87 7.45
N ILE A 491 -22.73 21.20 7.57
CA ILE A 491 -22.90 19.80 7.15
C ILE A 491 -22.61 19.65 5.64
N LEU A 492 -23.07 20.58 4.80
CA LEU A 492 -22.73 20.59 3.38
C LEU A 492 -21.23 20.76 3.11
N ARG A 493 -20.48 21.42 4.00
CA ARG A 493 -19.02 21.47 3.92
C ARG A 493 -18.39 20.13 4.30
N ALA A 494 -18.91 19.46 5.32
CA ALA A 494 -18.47 18.11 5.70
C ALA A 494 -18.67 17.11 4.53
N ILE A 495 -19.86 17.09 3.92
CA ILE A 495 -20.18 16.22 2.77
C ILE A 495 -19.29 16.52 1.56
N ARG A 496 -18.96 17.78 1.28
CA ARG A 496 -18.04 18.11 0.18
C ARG A 496 -16.65 17.52 0.37
N ASN A 497 -16.18 17.43 1.61
CA ASN A 497 -14.88 16.85 1.93
C ASN A 497 -14.93 15.32 1.98
N TYR A 498 -16.06 14.75 2.44
CA TYR A 498 -16.28 13.29 2.53
C TYR A 498 -17.66 12.92 1.96
N PRO A 499 -17.77 12.76 0.63
CA PRO A 499 -19.06 12.56 -0.04
C PRO A 499 -19.79 11.24 0.29
N PHE A 500 -19.04 10.25 0.78
CA PHE A 500 -19.54 8.91 1.11
C PHE A 500 -19.73 8.69 2.61
N ASP A 501 -19.70 9.77 3.42
CA ASP A 501 -19.99 9.68 4.84
C ASP A 501 -21.50 9.64 5.10
N ALA A 502 -21.99 8.47 5.51
CA ALA A 502 -23.40 8.25 5.81
C ALA A 502 -23.90 9.16 6.95
N ALA A 503 -23.08 9.42 7.97
CA ALA A 503 -23.47 10.21 9.13
C ALA A 503 -23.68 11.69 8.78
N SER A 504 -22.80 12.26 7.96
CA SER A 504 -22.99 13.62 7.44
C SER A 504 -24.22 13.75 6.55
N ARG A 505 -24.50 12.73 5.74
CA ARG A 505 -25.68 12.71 4.88
C ARG A 505 -26.98 12.58 5.69
N ASP A 506 -26.98 11.77 6.74
CA ASP A 506 -28.08 11.65 7.70
C ASP A 506 -28.35 12.99 8.40
N SER A 507 -27.29 13.64 8.89
CA SER A 507 -27.35 14.96 9.55
C SER A 507 -27.92 16.03 8.60
N LEU A 508 -27.62 15.96 7.30
CA LEU A 508 -28.21 16.86 6.30
C LEU A 508 -29.71 16.62 6.14
N GLY A 509 -30.13 15.35 6.13
CA GLY A 509 -31.54 15.00 6.19
C GLY A 509 -32.22 15.60 7.42
N TRP A 510 -31.64 15.35 8.61
CA TRP A 510 -32.18 15.83 9.87
C TRP A 510 -32.34 17.36 9.92
N VAL A 511 -31.34 18.13 9.48
CA VAL A 511 -31.45 19.59 9.47
C VAL A 511 -32.50 20.08 8.45
N LEU A 512 -32.66 19.42 7.31
CA LEU A 512 -33.71 19.75 6.34
C LEU A 512 -35.11 19.50 6.92
N TYR A 513 -35.29 18.40 7.65
CA TYR A 513 -36.54 18.13 8.36
C TYR A 513 -36.84 19.22 9.39
N LYS A 514 -35.85 19.60 10.20
CA LYS A 514 -35.98 20.67 11.21
C LYS A 514 -36.25 22.06 10.59
N GLN A 515 -35.83 22.28 9.34
CA GLN A 515 -36.15 23.47 8.56
C GLN A 515 -37.57 23.47 7.96
N GLY A 516 -38.36 22.41 8.17
CA GLY A 516 -39.69 22.28 7.57
C GLY A 516 -39.68 21.78 6.12
N HIS A 517 -38.63 21.07 5.70
CA HIS A 517 -38.50 20.49 4.36
C HIS A 517 -38.50 18.95 4.39
N PRO A 518 -39.60 18.29 4.80
CA PRO A 518 -39.63 16.84 5.02
C PRO A 518 -39.39 16.02 3.74
N HIS A 519 -39.87 16.47 2.58
CA HIS A 519 -39.62 15.76 1.32
C HIS A 519 -38.14 15.77 0.90
N HIS A 520 -37.47 16.92 1.02
CA HIS A 520 -36.03 17.00 0.76
C HIS A 520 -35.23 16.21 1.80
N SER A 521 -35.66 16.22 3.06
CA SER A 521 -35.07 15.38 4.09
C SER A 521 -35.12 13.90 3.73
N LEU A 522 -36.26 13.41 3.23
CA LEU A 522 -36.42 12.00 2.89
C LEU A 522 -35.40 11.54 1.84
N VAL A 523 -35.15 12.37 0.82
CA VAL A 523 -34.16 12.09 -0.23
C VAL A 523 -32.76 11.95 0.34
N GLU A 524 -32.36 12.84 1.25
CA GLU A 524 -31.01 12.82 1.83
C GLU A 524 -30.83 11.68 2.85
N LEU A 525 -31.86 11.39 3.66
CA LEU A 525 -31.86 10.25 4.57
C LEU A 525 -31.81 8.90 3.81
N LEU A 526 -32.52 8.79 2.68
CA LEU A 526 -32.46 7.59 1.84
C LEU A 526 -31.05 7.37 1.27
N LYS A 527 -30.42 8.43 0.74
CA LYS A 527 -29.02 8.37 0.30
C LYS A 527 -28.07 7.98 1.44
N ALA A 528 -28.33 8.45 2.66
CA ALA A 528 -27.54 8.09 3.83
C ALA A 528 -27.65 6.57 4.12
N ILE A 529 -28.85 6.01 4.08
CA ILE A 529 -29.13 4.58 4.32
C ILE A 529 -28.46 3.67 3.28
N GLU A 530 -28.33 4.12 2.03
CA GLU A 530 -27.67 3.37 0.95
C GLU A 530 -26.13 3.31 1.10
N LEU A 531 -25.54 4.23 1.87
CA LEU A 531 -24.10 4.27 2.09
C LEU A 531 -23.65 3.21 3.13
N PRO A 532 -22.40 2.72 3.03
CA PRO A 532 -21.83 1.82 4.04
C PRO A 532 -21.94 2.40 5.45
N GLY A 533 -22.53 1.64 6.38
CA GLY A 533 -22.74 2.09 7.77
C GLY A 533 -23.98 2.99 7.99
N GLY A 534 -24.73 3.32 6.94
CA GLY A 534 -25.94 4.15 7.01
C GLY A 534 -27.16 3.49 7.66
N GLN A 535 -27.23 2.15 7.62
CA GLN A 535 -28.28 1.37 8.30
C GLN A 535 -27.99 1.23 9.80
N ASN A 536 -27.98 2.35 10.52
CA ASN A 536 -27.82 2.39 11.96
C ASN A 536 -29.13 2.82 12.67
N PRO A 537 -29.30 2.52 13.97
CA PRO A 537 -30.56 2.82 14.68
C PRO A 537 -31.00 4.28 14.64
N ASP A 538 -30.05 5.22 14.70
CA ASP A 538 -30.33 6.66 14.71
C ASP A 538 -30.83 7.15 13.36
N GLY A 539 -30.11 6.83 12.28
CA GLY A 539 -30.52 7.22 10.93
C GLY A 539 -31.84 6.58 10.49
N LEU A 540 -32.07 5.32 10.86
CA LEU A 540 -33.37 4.68 10.65
C LEU A 540 -34.48 5.36 11.46
N ASN A 541 -34.20 5.80 12.69
CA ASN A 541 -35.16 6.56 13.48
C ASN A 541 -35.48 7.92 12.84
N HIS A 542 -34.47 8.68 12.37
CA HIS A 542 -34.69 9.92 11.62
C HIS A 542 -35.54 9.66 10.37
N PHE A 543 -35.22 8.64 9.58
CA PHE A 543 -35.98 8.26 8.39
C PHE A 543 -37.44 7.91 8.71
N ALA A 544 -37.69 7.13 9.75
CA ALA A 544 -39.04 6.77 10.18
C ALA A 544 -39.84 7.98 10.70
N ILE A 545 -39.21 8.90 11.43
CA ILE A 545 -39.85 10.15 11.88
C ILE A 545 -40.33 10.96 10.68
N VAL A 546 -39.49 11.12 9.65
CA VAL A 546 -39.84 11.88 8.44
C VAL A 546 -40.92 11.15 7.63
N LEU A 547 -40.83 9.83 7.47
CA LEU A 547 -41.87 9.02 6.82
C LEU A 547 -43.24 9.18 7.48
N ASN A 548 -43.28 9.16 8.82
CA ASN A 548 -44.52 9.35 9.55
C ASN A 548 -45.07 10.77 9.39
N HIS A 549 -44.19 11.78 9.38
CA HIS A 549 -44.57 13.19 9.19
C HIS A 549 -45.24 13.43 7.83
N ILE A 550 -44.76 12.79 6.76
CA ILE A 550 -45.37 12.90 5.42
C ILE A 550 -46.59 11.98 5.22
N GLY A 551 -47.09 11.35 6.29
CA GLY A 551 -48.28 10.51 6.28
C GLY A 551 -48.06 9.05 5.91
N ASN A 552 -46.81 8.63 5.62
CA ASN A 552 -46.46 7.24 5.33
C ASN A 552 -46.18 6.43 6.61
N THR A 553 -47.17 6.41 7.50
CA THR A 553 -47.13 5.74 8.80
C THR A 553 -46.86 4.22 8.70
N PRO A 554 -47.44 3.47 7.74
CA PRO A 554 -47.14 2.04 7.62
C PRO A 554 -45.65 1.74 7.41
N HIS A 555 -44.98 2.47 6.50
CA HIS A 555 -43.55 2.29 6.26
C HIS A 555 -42.71 2.78 7.46
N ALA A 556 -43.10 3.88 8.11
CA ALA A 556 -42.42 4.35 9.32
C ALA A 556 -42.40 3.27 10.43
N LEU A 557 -43.51 2.57 10.64
CA LEU A 557 -43.59 1.47 11.61
C LEU A 557 -42.67 0.30 11.27
N VAL A 558 -42.51 -0.03 9.98
CA VAL A 558 -41.56 -1.05 9.53
C VAL A 558 -40.12 -0.63 9.82
N VAL A 559 -39.76 0.61 9.48
CA VAL A 559 -38.41 1.16 9.67
C VAL A 559 -38.05 1.25 11.15
N TRP A 560 -38.94 1.75 12.01
CA TRP A 560 -38.73 1.72 13.46
C TRP A 560 -38.58 0.30 14.01
N GLY A 561 -39.31 -0.67 13.44
CA GLY A 561 -39.13 -2.09 13.73
C GLY A 561 -37.72 -2.59 13.42
N LEU A 562 -37.14 -2.17 12.29
CA LEU A 562 -35.75 -2.48 11.93
C LEU A 562 -34.76 -1.84 12.91
N ALA A 563 -34.94 -0.56 13.25
CA ALA A 563 -34.10 0.14 14.23
C ALA A 563 -34.10 -0.57 15.61
N LEU A 564 -35.28 -1.01 16.09
CA LEU A 564 -35.40 -1.77 17.34
C LEU A 564 -34.72 -3.14 17.28
N ARG A 565 -34.72 -3.82 16.12
CA ARG A 565 -33.99 -5.09 15.93
C ARG A 565 -32.48 -4.89 16.02
N LEU A 566 -31.95 -3.85 15.37
CA LEU A 566 -30.52 -3.51 15.44
C LEU A 566 -30.09 -3.18 16.88
N LEU A 567 -30.91 -2.42 17.62
CA LEU A 567 -30.65 -2.13 19.04
C LEU A 567 -30.69 -3.40 19.90
N ALA A 568 -31.61 -4.33 19.64
CA ALA A 568 -31.65 -5.61 20.34
C ALA A 568 -30.40 -6.46 20.04
N GLN A 569 -29.94 -6.48 18.80
CA GLN A 569 -28.70 -7.17 18.42
C GLN A 569 -27.48 -6.60 19.14
N LYS A 570 -27.35 -5.26 19.19
CA LYS A 570 -26.31 -4.61 20.02
C LYS A 570 -26.39 -5.01 21.49
N GLN A 571 -27.60 -5.15 22.04
CA GLN A 571 -27.81 -5.59 23.42
C GLN A 571 -27.30 -7.02 23.65
N HIS A 572 -27.62 -7.96 22.75
CA HIS A 572 -27.14 -9.35 22.85
C HIS A 572 -25.61 -9.45 22.77
N LEU A 573 -24.97 -8.55 22.03
CA LEU A 573 -23.51 -8.46 21.93
C LEU A 573 -22.85 -7.73 23.12
N GLY A 574 -23.62 -7.29 24.12
CA GLY A 574 -23.11 -6.52 25.26
C GLY A 574 -22.60 -5.13 24.87
N ALA A 575 -22.95 -4.62 23.69
CA ALA A 575 -22.44 -3.39 23.11
C ALA A 575 -23.43 -2.21 23.20
N LEU A 576 -24.41 -2.28 24.10
CA LEU A 576 -25.47 -1.28 24.22
C LEU A 576 -25.00 -0.06 25.05
N ALA A 577 -25.05 1.13 24.47
CA ALA A 577 -24.71 2.37 25.18
C ALA A 577 -25.93 2.97 25.91
N GLY A 578 -25.67 3.90 26.83
CA GLY A 578 -26.75 4.64 27.52
C GLY A 578 -27.65 5.44 26.56
N HIS A 579 -27.07 5.94 25.45
CA HIS A 579 -27.81 6.58 24.37
C HIS A 579 -28.77 5.62 23.66
N ASP A 580 -28.31 4.42 23.32
CA ASP A 580 -29.12 3.38 22.64
C ASP A 580 -30.38 3.02 23.45
N LEU A 581 -30.29 3.01 24.79
CA LEU A 581 -31.45 2.79 25.68
C LEU A 581 -32.49 3.91 25.60
N ARG A 582 -32.03 5.16 25.53
CA ARG A 582 -32.91 6.33 25.38
C ARG A 582 -33.58 6.32 24.01
N LEU A 583 -32.81 6.05 22.96
CA LEU A 583 -33.31 5.92 21.59
C LEU A 583 -34.37 4.81 21.49
N ARG A 584 -34.10 3.62 22.04
CA ARG A 584 -35.06 2.52 22.10
C ARG A 584 -36.39 2.94 22.73
N SER A 585 -36.30 3.69 23.83
CA SER A 585 -37.47 4.19 24.56
C SER A 585 -38.22 5.26 23.76
N ALA A 586 -37.50 6.12 23.05
CA ALA A 586 -38.08 7.11 22.14
C ALA A 586 -38.83 6.44 20.98
N ILE A 587 -38.19 5.51 20.27
CA ILE A 587 -38.81 4.76 19.16
C ILE A 587 -40.09 4.05 19.61
N LYS A 588 -40.08 3.39 20.77
CA LYS A 588 -41.28 2.72 21.30
C LYS A 588 -42.43 3.68 21.54
N ARG A 589 -42.15 4.92 22.00
CA ARG A 589 -43.18 5.95 22.19
C ARG A 589 -43.74 6.41 20.83
N GLU A 590 -42.87 6.69 19.87
CA GLU A 590 -43.28 7.10 18.51
C GLU A 590 -44.10 6.02 17.80
N MET A 591 -43.72 4.74 17.91
CA MET A 591 -44.53 3.66 17.34
C MET A 591 -45.90 3.53 18.01
N LYS A 592 -46.00 3.79 19.32
CA LYS A 592 -47.27 3.73 20.04
C LYS A 592 -48.21 4.85 19.58
N THR A 593 -47.71 6.07 19.44
CA THR A 593 -48.49 7.21 18.93
C THR A 593 -48.90 6.98 17.49
N ALA A 594 -47.97 6.58 16.61
CA ALA A 594 -48.23 6.29 15.21
C ALA A 594 -49.31 5.20 15.00
N ARG A 595 -49.26 4.10 15.76
CA ARG A 595 -50.29 3.03 15.70
C ARG A 595 -51.67 3.51 16.13
N LEU A 596 -51.74 4.42 17.10
CA LEU A 596 -53.01 4.98 17.55
C LEU A 596 -53.65 5.83 16.46
N PHE A 597 -52.85 6.71 15.83
CA PHE A 597 -53.32 7.53 14.71
C PHE A 597 -53.78 6.69 13.51
N GLU A 598 -53.06 5.61 13.19
CA GLU A 598 -53.44 4.73 12.09
C GLU A 598 -54.77 4.01 12.36
N LYS A 599 -55.01 3.55 13.60
CA LYS A 599 -56.31 2.97 13.99
C LYS A 599 -57.45 3.98 13.87
N ILE A 600 -57.22 5.23 14.27
CA ILE A 600 -58.22 6.30 14.14
C ILE A 600 -58.54 6.54 12.66
N ARG A 601 -57.50 6.61 11.81
CA ARG A 601 -57.66 6.82 10.36
C ARG A 601 -58.42 5.68 9.69
N GLN A 602 -58.10 4.42 10.02
CA GLN A 602 -58.83 3.24 9.52
C GLN A 602 -60.30 3.28 9.93
N HIS A 603 -60.58 3.59 11.19
CA HIS A 603 -61.96 3.67 11.67
C HIS A 603 -62.76 4.82 11.02
N GLN A 604 -62.11 5.94 10.67
CA GLN A 604 -62.75 7.02 9.91
C GLN A 604 -63.02 6.64 8.45
N GLN A 605 -62.13 5.87 7.82
CA GLN A 605 -62.33 5.34 6.46
C GLN A 605 -63.46 4.31 6.41
N GLU A 606 -63.55 3.42 7.39
CA GLU A 606 -64.64 2.44 7.52
C GLU A 606 -66.02 3.07 7.78
N ARG A 607 -66.07 4.29 8.35
CA ARG A 607 -67.31 5.04 8.57
C ARG A 607 -67.73 5.90 7.37
N SER A 608 -66.83 6.10 6.41
CA SER A 608 -67.08 6.93 5.21
C SER A 608 -67.28 6.13 3.93
N MET A 609 -67.07 4.81 3.99
CA MET A 609 -67.59 3.81 3.05
C MET A 609 -68.92 3.28 3.55
#